data_AF-A0A941UWP7-F1
#
_entry.id   AF-A0A941UWP7-F1
#
_cell.length_a   1.000
_cell.length_b   1.000
_cell.length_c   1.000
_cell.angle_alpha   90.00
_cell.angle_beta   90.00
_cell.angle_gamma   90.00
#
_symmetry.space_group_name_H-M   'P 1'
#
loop_
_entity.id
_entity.type
_entity.pdbx_description
1 polymer ?
#
loop_
_entity_poly.entity_id
_entity_poly.type
_entity_poly.pdbx_seq_one_letter_code
_entity_poly.pdbx_strand_id
1 'polypeptide(L)'
;AFGAPLAAARTRRILHVAAALLAAGAVAGMYWRGLGFEYRAGWESTFLDEGAVATLLALVLGPASAVSGIALPDAAHLAALRWPAGAPGENAARWIHLYAVTAALFILLPRLLLALAAWRQERRWREAFPLPAAADPYFRRLLAAGRGGGLTVRVLAYSYHLPATAREVLRTLLSDVLGQRTRVEFGEVVAYGAEDEYLLQAAQQESAVADYLVVVFSMAATPEEENHAVLVRGLAALVQQGRAAHHLLVLLDESAYAQRLAREAGAATRMAQRRQAWNEILRGHEPVTLDLAAADFTAADEALQAQLSRNTNLELSS
;
A
#
# COMPACT_ATOMS: atom_id res chain seq x y z
N ALA A 1 -0.79 -9.00 -5.38
CA ALA A 1 0.42 -8.86 -6.21
C ALA A 1 0.34 -7.80 -7.34
N PHE A 2 -0.79 -7.10 -7.54
CA PHE A 2 -1.03 -6.24 -8.72
C PHE A 2 -0.50 -4.80 -8.66
N GLY A 3 0.07 -4.34 -7.54
CA GLY A 3 0.68 -3.01 -7.41
C GLY A 3 2.10 -2.89 -7.98
N ALA A 4 2.84 -3.99 -7.98
CA ALA A 4 4.23 -4.06 -8.45
C ALA A 4 4.43 -3.58 -9.90
N PRO A 5 3.59 -3.97 -10.88
CA PRO A 5 3.86 -3.60 -12.26
C PRO A 5 3.41 -2.14 -12.57
N LEU A 6 2.44 -1.58 -11.83
CA LEU A 6 2.11 -0.15 -11.89
C LEU A 6 3.22 0.72 -11.26
N ALA A 7 3.76 0.29 -10.12
CA ALA A 7 4.90 0.94 -9.49
C ALA A 7 6.13 0.91 -10.42
N ALA A 8 6.41 -0.23 -11.06
CA ALA A 8 7.50 -0.36 -12.03
C ALA A 8 7.32 0.58 -13.23
N ALA A 9 6.10 0.70 -13.78
CA ALA A 9 5.81 1.65 -14.87
C ALA A 9 6.03 3.11 -14.46
N ARG A 10 5.64 3.49 -13.24
CA ARG A 10 5.88 4.84 -12.67
C ARG A 10 7.35 5.12 -12.48
N THR A 11 8.09 4.22 -11.86
CA THR A 11 9.54 4.36 -11.66
C THR A 11 10.26 4.49 -12.99
N ARG A 12 9.91 3.65 -13.98
CA ARG A 12 10.50 3.72 -15.33
C ARG A 12 10.19 5.06 -16.00
N ARG A 13 8.96 5.58 -15.90
CA ARG A 13 8.59 6.91 -16.41
C ARG A 13 9.42 8.01 -15.76
N ILE A 14 9.53 8.01 -14.43
CA ILE A 14 10.30 9.00 -13.67
C ILE A 14 11.77 9.00 -14.12
N LEU A 15 12.39 7.82 -14.25
CA LEU A 15 13.78 7.70 -14.70
C LEU A 15 14.00 8.23 -16.12
N HIS A 16 13.08 7.96 -17.05
CA HIS A 16 13.17 8.51 -18.40
C HIS A 16 13.01 10.03 -18.44
N VAL A 17 12.06 10.58 -17.67
CA VAL A 17 11.86 12.03 -17.57
C VAL A 17 13.06 12.70 -16.91
N ALA A 18 13.59 12.13 -15.82
CA ALA A 18 14.78 12.65 -15.15
C ALA A 18 16.00 12.68 -16.08
N ALA A 19 16.23 11.60 -16.85
CA ALA A 19 17.30 11.55 -17.83
C ALA A 19 17.11 12.58 -18.97
N ALA A 20 15.88 12.78 -19.44
CA ALA A 20 15.57 13.80 -20.43
C ALA A 20 15.81 15.22 -19.88
N LEU A 21 15.38 15.50 -18.64
CA LEU A 21 15.59 16.79 -17.98
C LEU A 21 17.08 17.08 -17.73
N LEU A 22 17.86 16.07 -17.36
CA LEU A 22 19.31 16.22 -17.19
C LEU A 22 19.98 16.61 -18.53
N ALA A 23 19.64 15.92 -19.62
CA ALA A 23 20.15 16.25 -20.94
C ALA A 23 19.70 17.63 -21.41
N ALA A 24 18.42 17.98 -21.22
CA ALA A 24 17.90 19.31 -21.53
C ALA A 24 18.61 20.40 -20.72
N GLY A 25 18.85 20.15 -19.43
CA GLY A 25 19.56 21.07 -18.54
C GLY A 25 21.01 21.28 -18.96
N ALA A 26 21.71 20.22 -19.36
CA ALA A 26 23.07 20.33 -19.89
C ALA A 26 23.12 21.18 -21.17
N VAL A 27 22.21 20.94 -22.12
CA VAL A 27 22.10 21.73 -23.36
C VAL A 27 21.74 23.19 -23.06
N ALA A 28 20.72 23.41 -22.23
CA ALA A 28 20.30 24.75 -21.81
C ALA A 28 21.43 25.50 -21.10
N GLY A 29 22.21 24.82 -20.26
CA GLY A 29 23.38 25.37 -19.60
C GLY A 29 24.47 25.82 -20.58
N MET A 30 24.72 25.06 -21.65
CA MET A 30 25.66 25.48 -22.71
C MET A 30 25.19 26.76 -23.40
N TYR A 31 23.90 26.84 -23.77
CA TYR A 31 23.34 28.06 -24.37
C TYR A 31 23.38 29.24 -23.42
N TRP A 32 22.96 29.05 -22.17
CA TRP A 32 22.99 30.08 -21.14
C TRP A 32 24.39 30.64 -20.95
N ARG A 33 25.39 29.77 -20.83
CA ARG A 33 26.79 30.18 -20.72
C ARG A 33 27.29 30.85 -21.98
N GLY A 34 26.83 30.44 -23.16
CA GLY A 34 27.15 31.06 -24.45
C GLY A 34 26.63 32.49 -24.62
N LEU A 35 25.65 32.94 -23.81
CA LEU A 35 25.21 34.34 -23.80
C LEU A 35 26.22 35.27 -23.12
N GLY A 36 26.93 34.77 -22.11
CA GLY A 36 27.89 35.56 -21.32
C GLY A 36 29.36 35.33 -21.70
N PHE A 37 29.67 34.26 -22.44
CA PHE A 37 31.03 33.88 -22.79
C PHE A 37 31.12 33.44 -24.26
N GLU A 38 32.18 33.86 -24.94
CA GLU A 38 32.47 33.35 -26.27
C GLU A 38 33.15 31.97 -26.17
N TYR A 39 32.43 30.94 -26.56
CA TYR A 39 33.02 29.62 -26.75
C TYR A 39 33.80 29.57 -28.06
N ARG A 40 35.03 29.02 -27.99
CA ARG A 40 35.88 28.77 -29.15
C ARG A 40 36.00 27.27 -29.39
N ALA A 41 35.81 26.86 -30.65
CA ALA A 41 35.94 25.49 -31.10
C ALA A 41 37.24 25.31 -31.90
N GLY A 42 37.90 24.19 -31.64
CA GLY A 42 39.13 23.74 -32.29
C GLY A 42 39.40 22.30 -31.87
N TRP A 43 40.49 21.72 -32.34
CA TRP A 43 40.89 20.37 -31.96
C TRP A 43 42.40 20.19 -31.96
N GLU A 44 42.90 19.21 -31.22
CA GLU A 44 44.29 18.77 -31.25
C GLU A 44 44.32 17.24 -31.11
N SER A 45 45.27 16.58 -31.77
CA SER A 45 45.50 15.16 -31.56
C SER A 45 46.91 14.77 -31.95
N THR A 46 47.58 13.98 -31.11
CA THR A 46 48.87 13.35 -31.45
C THR A 46 48.71 12.22 -32.47
N PHE A 47 47.53 11.59 -32.50
CA PHE A 47 47.30 10.34 -33.24
C PHE A 47 46.37 10.48 -34.44
N LEU A 48 45.50 11.50 -34.45
CA LEU A 48 44.52 11.69 -35.51
C LEU A 48 44.96 12.83 -36.44
N ASP A 49 44.80 12.57 -37.73
CA ASP A 49 44.87 13.59 -38.77
C ASP A 49 43.49 14.20 -39.04
N GLU A 50 43.46 15.21 -39.91
CA GLU A 50 42.28 16.00 -40.25
C GLU A 50 41.18 15.14 -40.86
N GLY A 51 41.56 14.15 -41.68
CA GLY A 51 40.63 13.22 -42.34
C GLY A 51 39.98 12.25 -41.36
N ALA A 52 40.76 11.74 -40.39
CA ALA A 52 40.24 10.90 -39.31
C ALA A 52 39.28 11.68 -38.42
N VAL A 53 39.59 12.94 -38.08
CA VAL A 53 38.68 13.80 -37.32
C VAL A 53 37.40 14.11 -38.12
N ALA A 54 37.51 14.41 -39.42
CA ALA A 54 36.35 14.61 -40.29
C ALA A 54 35.43 13.39 -40.30
N THR A 55 36.00 12.20 -40.40
CA THR A 55 35.27 10.92 -40.38
C THR A 55 34.57 10.69 -39.04
N LEU A 56 35.25 10.97 -37.92
CA LEU A 56 34.67 10.84 -36.58
C LEU A 56 33.51 11.82 -36.38
N LEU A 57 33.67 13.07 -36.81
CA LEU A 57 32.62 14.08 -36.75
C LEU A 57 31.44 13.71 -37.64
N ALA A 58 31.68 13.17 -38.84
CA ALA A 58 30.62 12.67 -39.70
C ALA A 58 29.86 11.49 -39.06
N LEU A 59 30.54 10.59 -38.36
CA LEU A 59 29.91 9.49 -37.65
C LEU A 59 29.02 9.96 -36.49
N VAL A 60 29.52 10.87 -35.66
CA VAL A 60 28.83 11.30 -34.43
C VAL A 60 27.81 12.41 -34.69
N LEU A 61 28.17 13.41 -35.50
CA LEU A 61 27.36 14.61 -35.77
C LEU A 61 26.65 14.57 -37.13
N GLY A 62 26.96 13.62 -38.01
CA GLY A 62 26.32 13.51 -39.33
C GLY A 62 24.79 13.44 -39.28
N PRO A 63 24.17 12.63 -38.40
CA PRO A 63 22.72 12.62 -38.24
C PRO A 63 22.15 13.98 -37.83
N ALA A 64 22.84 14.69 -36.94
CA ALA A 64 22.45 16.04 -36.54
C ALA A 64 22.62 17.06 -37.66
N SER A 65 23.69 16.97 -38.45
CA SER A 65 23.93 17.78 -39.65
C SER A 65 22.82 17.57 -40.68
N ALA A 66 22.45 16.32 -40.96
CA ALA A 66 21.37 16.00 -41.90
C ALA A 66 20.00 16.54 -41.45
N VAL A 67 19.69 16.50 -40.15
CA VAL A 67 18.42 17.00 -39.61
C VAL A 67 18.38 18.51 -39.50
N SER A 68 19.48 19.16 -39.13
CA SER A 68 19.55 20.62 -38.90
C SER A 68 19.90 21.44 -40.13
N GLY A 69 20.45 20.80 -41.18
CA GLY A 69 21.01 21.49 -42.34
C GLY A 69 22.35 22.19 -42.08
N ILE A 70 22.93 22.06 -40.89
CA ILE A 70 24.22 22.66 -40.54
C ILE A 70 25.33 21.76 -41.10
N ALA A 71 26.07 22.25 -42.09
CA ALA A 71 27.15 21.49 -42.72
C ALA A 71 28.31 21.22 -41.73
N LEU A 72 28.88 20.02 -41.81
CA LEU A 72 30.12 19.68 -41.11
C LEU A 72 31.34 20.26 -41.85
N PRO A 73 32.39 20.69 -41.14
CA PRO A 73 33.62 21.15 -41.78
C PRO A 73 34.30 20.01 -42.53
N ASP A 74 34.86 20.32 -43.70
CA ASP A 74 35.69 19.40 -44.45
C ASP A 74 37.10 19.29 -43.83
N ALA A 75 37.92 18.37 -44.34
CA ALA A 75 39.27 18.14 -43.81
C ALA A 75 40.15 19.40 -43.91
N ALA A 76 39.94 20.26 -44.93
CA ALA A 76 40.69 21.50 -45.09
C ALA A 76 40.31 22.56 -44.03
N HIS A 77 39.01 22.72 -43.74
CA HIS A 77 38.54 23.58 -42.64
C HIS A 77 39.03 23.02 -41.29
N LEU A 78 38.99 21.70 -41.10
CA LEU A 78 39.50 21.09 -39.87
C LEU A 78 41.01 21.30 -39.71
N ALA A 79 41.80 21.28 -40.78
CA ALA A 79 43.22 21.64 -40.72
C ALA A 79 43.43 23.05 -40.14
N ALA A 80 42.60 24.02 -40.53
CA ALA A 80 42.65 25.39 -40.03
C ALA A 80 42.16 25.54 -38.57
N LEU A 81 41.36 24.59 -38.09
CA LEU A 81 40.85 24.55 -36.71
C LEU A 81 41.72 23.71 -35.76
N ARG A 82 42.75 23.04 -36.29
CA ARG A 82 43.72 22.34 -35.48
C ARG A 82 44.46 23.40 -34.66
N TRP A 83 44.37 23.38 -33.34
CA TRP A 83 45.09 24.34 -32.51
C TRP A 83 46.61 24.03 -32.58
N PRO A 84 47.46 24.98 -33.02
CA PRO A 84 48.87 25.03 -32.66
C PRO A 84 49.04 26.15 -31.61
N ALA A 85 50.20 26.26 -30.98
CA ALA A 85 50.46 27.32 -29.99
C ALA A 85 50.12 28.73 -30.55
N GLY A 86 48.91 29.24 -30.25
CA GLY A 86 48.45 30.60 -30.59
C GLY A 86 47.23 30.75 -31.52
N ALA A 87 46.63 29.70 -32.10
CA ALA A 87 45.39 29.87 -32.88
C ALA A 87 44.16 30.05 -31.96
N PRO A 88 43.27 31.02 -32.20
CA PRO A 88 42.16 31.32 -31.27
C PRO A 88 40.96 30.36 -31.39
N GLY A 89 40.97 29.42 -32.36
CA GLY A 89 39.79 28.65 -32.74
C GLY A 89 38.68 29.52 -33.37
N GLU A 90 37.60 28.89 -33.80
CA GLU A 90 36.45 29.60 -34.35
C GLU A 90 35.30 29.73 -33.34
N ASN A 91 34.34 30.61 -33.61
CA ASN A 91 33.15 30.72 -32.79
C ASN A 91 32.37 29.39 -32.72
N ALA A 92 32.09 28.92 -31.50
CA ALA A 92 31.54 27.58 -31.29
C ALA A 92 30.02 27.46 -31.52
N ALA A 93 29.31 28.53 -31.90
CA ALA A 93 27.84 28.50 -32.00
C ALA A 93 27.33 27.35 -32.88
N ARG A 94 27.93 27.14 -34.06
CA ARG A 94 27.56 26.02 -34.95
C ARG A 94 27.74 24.65 -34.29
N TRP A 95 28.79 24.49 -33.51
CA TRP A 95 29.09 23.24 -32.78
C TRP A 95 28.09 23.01 -31.66
N ILE A 96 27.74 24.06 -30.90
CA ILE A 96 26.74 23.98 -29.83
C ILE A 96 25.39 23.54 -30.42
N HIS A 97 24.99 24.05 -31.58
CA HIS A 97 23.78 23.60 -32.27
C HIS A 97 23.87 22.13 -32.70
N LEU A 98 24.98 21.70 -33.31
CA LEU A 98 25.17 20.29 -33.71
C LEU A 98 25.14 19.34 -32.51
N TYR A 99 25.82 19.69 -31.41
CA TYR A 99 25.78 18.90 -30.17
C TYR A 99 24.39 18.90 -29.52
N ALA A 100 23.68 20.04 -29.53
CA ALA A 100 22.32 20.13 -29.03
C ALA A 100 21.36 19.26 -29.83
N VAL A 101 21.43 19.27 -31.17
CA VAL A 101 20.61 18.41 -32.04
C VAL A 101 20.99 16.95 -31.87
N THR A 102 22.27 16.62 -31.73
CA THR A 102 22.73 15.25 -31.43
C THR A 102 22.15 14.75 -30.10
N ALA A 103 22.26 15.55 -29.04
CA ALA A 103 21.65 15.24 -27.74
C ALA A 103 20.11 15.14 -27.85
N ALA A 104 19.49 15.98 -28.68
CA ALA A 104 18.05 15.92 -28.94
C ALA A 104 17.64 14.59 -29.58
N LEU A 105 18.35 14.17 -30.64
CA LEU A 105 18.04 12.95 -31.39
C LEU A 105 18.34 11.68 -30.61
N PHE A 106 19.51 11.59 -29.96
CA PHE A 106 20.00 10.34 -29.37
C PHE A 106 19.69 10.21 -27.87
N ILE A 107 19.33 11.29 -27.19
CA ILE A 107 19.03 11.28 -25.75
C ILE A 107 17.61 11.74 -25.49
N LEU A 108 17.27 13.00 -25.81
CA LEU A 108 15.97 13.58 -25.42
C LEU A 108 14.81 12.84 -26.08
N LEU A 109 14.82 12.72 -27.41
CA LEU A 109 13.75 12.08 -28.17
C LEU A 109 13.47 10.64 -27.70
N PRO A 110 14.44 9.71 -27.65
CA PRO A 110 14.17 8.35 -27.21
C PRO A 110 13.70 8.29 -25.75
N ARG A 111 14.25 9.13 -24.85
CA ARG A 111 13.82 9.16 -23.44
C ARG A 111 12.37 9.66 -23.32
N LEU A 112 12.00 10.69 -24.07
CA LEU A 112 10.63 11.21 -24.09
C LEU A 112 9.64 10.20 -24.68
N LEU A 113 10.02 9.48 -25.75
CA LEU A 113 9.21 8.41 -26.33
C LEU A 113 8.99 7.27 -25.32
N LEU A 114 10.04 6.85 -24.60
CA LEU A 114 9.93 5.82 -23.56
C LEU A 114 9.10 6.30 -22.35
N ALA A 115 9.25 7.56 -21.95
CA ALA A 115 8.42 8.16 -20.91
C ALA A 115 6.94 8.20 -21.31
N LEU A 116 6.64 8.54 -22.57
CA LEU A 116 5.29 8.55 -23.13
C LEU A 116 4.70 7.13 -23.19
N ALA A 117 5.49 6.14 -23.61
CA ALA A 117 5.08 4.74 -23.62
C ALA A 117 4.73 4.24 -22.20
N ALA A 118 5.59 4.54 -21.22
CA ALA A 118 5.34 4.21 -19.81
C ALA A 118 4.09 4.91 -19.25
N TRP A 119 3.87 6.18 -19.64
CA TRP A 119 2.65 6.92 -19.27
C TRP A 119 1.39 6.32 -19.88
N ARG A 120 1.42 5.94 -21.17
CA ARG A 120 0.29 5.27 -21.84
C ARG A 120 -0.03 3.93 -21.17
N GLN A 121 0.99 3.16 -20.79
CA GLN A 121 0.82 1.92 -20.06
C GLN A 121 0.17 2.16 -18.68
N GLU A 122 0.70 3.13 -17.92
CA GLU A 122 0.15 3.54 -16.62
C GLU A 122 -1.31 3.96 -16.74
N ARG A 123 -1.67 4.73 -17.77
CA ARG A 123 -3.03 5.20 -18.01
C ARG A 123 -3.99 4.05 -18.36
N ARG A 124 -3.60 3.18 -19.30
CA ARG A 124 -4.39 1.99 -19.66
C ARG A 124 -4.70 1.11 -18.44
N TRP A 125 -3.72 0.95 -17.56
CA TRP A 125 -3.87 0.11 -16.37
C TRP A 125 -4.67 0.76 -15.26
N ARG A 126 -4.68 2.09 -15.19
CA ARG A 126 -5.59 2.84 -14.33
C ARG A 126 -7.04 2.77 -14.83
N GLU A 127 -7.25 2.87 -16.14
CA GLU A 127 -8.59 2.83 -16.74
C GLU A 127 -9.19 1.41 -16.73
N ALA A 128 -8.36 0.38 -16.93
CA ALA A 128 -8.79 -1.03 -16.84
C ALA A 128 -9.00 -1.52 -15.40
N PHE A 129 -8.65 -0.71 -14.40
CA PHE A 129 -8.85 -1.01 -12.99
C PHE A 129 -9.75 0.09 -12.39
N PRO A 130 -11.08 0.01 -12.58
CA PRO A 130 -12.00 0.87 -11.87
C PRO A 130 -11.84 0.53 -10.38
N LEU A 131 -11.01 1.30 -9.68
CA LEU A 131 -10.89 1.21 -8.25
C LEU A 131 -12.29 1.49 -7.68
N PRO A 132 -12.94 0.55 -6.97
CA PRO A 132 -14.09 0.89 -6.12
C PRO A 132 -13.69 1.92 -5.04
N ALA A 133 -12.38 2.12 -4.86
CA ALA A 133 -11.70 2.85 -3.79
C ALA A 133 -12.00 4.35 -3.65
N ALA A 134 -12.75 4.98 -4.56
CA ALA A 134 -13.16 6.37 -4.34
C ALA A 134 -14.47 6.50 -3.54
N ALA A 135 -15.35 5.49 -3.60
CA ALA A 135 -16.66 5.53 -2.96
C ALA A 135 -16.74 4.69 -1.68
N ASP A 136 -15.92 3.64 -1.55
CA ASP A 136 -15.99 2.72 -0.41
C ASP A 136 -15.04 3.11 0.75
N PRO A 137 -15.58 3.49 1.93
CA PRO A 137 -14.78 3.76 3.13
C PRO A 137 -13.90 2.58 3.57
N TYR A 138 -14.31 1.34 3.30
CA TYR A 138 -13.57 0.12 3.64
C TYR A 138 -12.22 0.06 2.90
N PHE A 139 -12.22 0.25 1.57
CA PHE A 139 -10.99 0.26 0.77
C PHE A 139 -10.04 1.41 1.13
N ARG A 140 -10.57 2.58 1.51
CA ARG A 140 -9.75 3.70 2.00
C ARG A 140 -9.02 3.35 3.30
N ARG A 141 -9.67 2.60 4.19
CA ARG A 141 -9.10 2.16 5.49
C ARG A 141 -8.13 1.00 5.30
N LEU A 142 -8.41 0.05 4.41
CA LEU A 142 -7.45 -0.99 4.02
C LEU A 142 -6.18 -0.42 3.40
N LEU A 143 -6.30 0.63 2.57
CA LEU A 143 -5.16 1.35 2.02
C LEU A 143 -4.43 2.22 3.05
N ALA A 144 -5.13 2.72 4.08
CA ALA A 144 -4.50 3.41 5.21
C ALA A 144 -3.72 2.43 6.11
N ALA A 145 -4.26 1.23 6.32
CA ALA A 145 -3.55 0.14 6.99
C ALA A 145 -2.29 -0.26 6.21
N GLY A 146 -2.38 -0.34 4.88
CA GLY A 146 -1.24 -0.55 3.99
C GLY A 146 -0.19 0.57 3.96
N ARG A 147 -0.48 1.76 4.52
CA ARG A 147 0.47 2.89 4.66
C ARG A 147 1.17 2.94 6.02
N GLY A 148 0.99 1.91 6.86
CA GLY A 148 1.75 1.74 8.11
C GLY A 148 0.98 2.00 9.40
N GLY A 149 -0.31 2.34 9.32
CA GLY A 149 -1.22 2.24 10.48
C GLY A 149 -1.60 0.78 10.70
N GLY A 150 -1.47 0.25 11.91
CA GLY A 150 -2.06 -1.06 12.21
C GLY A 150 -3.58 -0.98 12.27
N LEU A 151 -4.25 -2.13 12.16
CA LEU A 151 -5.69 -2.22 12.41
C LEU A 151 -5.99 -1.92 13.88
N THR A 152 -7.14 -1.36 14.16
CA THR A 152 -7.64 -1.07 15.51
C THR A 152 -8.73 -2.06 15.88
N VAL A 153 -8.53 -2.76 16.99
CA VAL A 153 -9.48 -3.76 17.49
C VAL A 153 -9.93 -3.35 18.88
N ARG A 154 -11.24 -3.16 19.06
CA ARG A 154 -11.83 -2.90 20.38
C ARG A 154 -12.45 -4.19 20.90
N VAL A 155 -12.00 -4.64 22.06
CA VAL A 155 -12.49 -5.85 22.74
C VAL A 155 -13.41 -5.46 23.88
N LEU A 156 -14.61 -6.03 23.89
CA LEU A 156 -15.65 -5.80 24.89
C LEU A 156 -15.97 -7.11 25.59
N ALA A 157 -15.79 -7.18 26.91
CA ALA A 157 -16.24 -8.33 27.70
C ALA A 157 -17.63 -8.06 28.26
N TYR A 158 -18.48 -9.07 28.27
CA TYR A 158 -19.85 -8.98 28.79
C TYR A 158 -20.01 -9.83 30.06
N SER A 159 -20.58 -9.25 31.12
CA SER A 159 -20.90 -9.85 32.42
C SER A 159 -19.73 -10.45 33.21
N TYR A 160 -18.50 -10.43 32.69
CA TYR A 160 -17.31 -10.90 33.40
C TYR A 160 -16.05 -10.13 33.00
N HIS A 161 -15.04 -10.20 33.85
CA HIS A 161 -13.73 -9.63 33.59
C HIS A 161 -12.82 -10.69 32.98
N LEU A 162 -12.32 -10.42 31.77
CA LEU A 162 -11.26 -11.22 31.15
C LEU A 162 -9.98 -11.17 32.03
N PRO A 163 -9.46 -12.33 32.50
CA PRO A 163 -8.19 -12.39 33.23
C PRO A 163 -7.03 -11.80 32.43
N ALA A 164 -6.01 -11.28 33.10
CA ALA A 164 -4.85 -10.66 32.44
C ALA A 164 -4.16 -11.62 31.44
N THR A 165 -4.07 -12.91 31.77
CA THR A 165 -3.53 -13.95 30.89
C THR A 165 -4.38 -14.12 29.63
N ALA A 166 -5.70 -14.22 29.78
CA ALA A 166 -6.63 -14.34 28.64
C ALA A 166 -6.60 -13.09 27.74
N ARG A 167 -6.44 -11.89 28.32
CA ARG A 167 -6.26 -10.65 27.54
C ARG A 167 -4.99 -10.68 26.71
N GLU A 168 -3.90 -11.21 27.25
CA GLU A 168 -2.63 -11.32 26.52
C GLU A 168 -2.72 -12.35 25.39
N VAL A 169 -3.26 -13.53 25.69
CA VAL A 169 -3.55 -14.56 24.67
C VAL A 169 -4.39 -13.98 23.54
N LEU A 170 -5.52 -13.34 23.87
CA LEU A 170 -6.41 -12.76 22.86
C LEU A 170 -5.71 -11.65 22.05
N ARG A 171 -4.86 -10.84 22.68
CA ARG A 171 -4.06 -9.82 21.99
C ARG A 171 -3.10 -10.47 20.99
N THR A 172 -2.42 -11.55 21.38
CA THR A 172 -1.51 -12.29 20.51
C THR A 172 -2.26 -12.89 19.33
N LEU A 173 -3.35 -13.62 19.57
CA LEU A 173 -4.17 -14.23 18.50
C LEU A 173 -4.69 -13.18 17.51
N LEU A 174 -5.24 -12.06 18.01
CA LEU A 174 -5.73 -10.99 17.14
C LEU A 174 -4.60 -10.34 16.33
N SER A 175 -3.41 -10.19 16.91
CA SER A 175 -2.25 -9.62 16.22
C SER A 175 -1.64 -10.57 15.20
N ASP A 176 -1.64 -11.88 15.47
CA ASP A 176 -1.13 -12.87 14.52
C ASP A 176 -2.07 -13.01 13.33
N VAL A 177 -3.37 -12.93 13.56
CA VAL A 177 -4.39 -13.11 12.53
C VAL A 177 -4.63 -11.82 11.71
N LEU A 178 -4.68 -10.65 12.36
CA LEU A 178 -4.94 -9.36 11.71
C LEU A 178 -3.65 -8.60 11.32
N GLY A 179 -2.50 -9.08 11.79
CA GLY A 179 -1.17 -8.54 11.50
C GLY A 179 -0.52 -7.85 12.70
N GLN A 180 0.82 -7.96 12.77
CA GLN A 180 1.63 -7.60 13.95
C GLN A 180 1.58 -6.12 14.40
N ARG A 181 0.98 -5.23 13.60
CA ARG A 181 0.81 -3.81 13.95
C ARG A 181 -0.54 -3.52 14.61
N THR A 182 -1.40 -4.53 14.73
CA THR A 182 -2.76 -4.39 15.27
C THR A 182 -2.74 -3.83 16.68
N ARG A 183 -3.50 -2.76 16.90
CA ARG A 183 -3.69 -2.14 18.20
C ARG A 183 -4.97 -2.67 18.83
N VAL A 184 -4.81 -3.52 19.85
CA VAL A 184 -5.91 -4.13 20.60
C VAL A 184 -6.19 -3.32 21.87
N GLU A 185 -7.38 -2.73 21.95
CA GLU A 185 -7.86 -1.94 23.08
C GLU A 185 -8.99 -2.68 23.79
N PHE A 186 -8.86 -2.87 25.10
CA PHE A 186 -9.89 -3.51 25.92
C PHE A 186 -10.79 -2.43 26.52
N GLY A 187 -12.08 -2.47 26.19
CA GLY A 187 -13.09 -1.58 26.73
C GLY A 187 -13.52 -1.96 28.15
N GLU A 188 -14.38 -1.12 28.72
CA GLU A 188 -15.04 -1.40 29.99
C GLU A 188 -15.99 -2.61 29.86
N VAL A 189 -16.12 -3.39 30.94
CA VAL A 189 -17.00 -4.57 30.94
C VAL A 189 -18.45 -4.12 30.93
N VAL A 190 -19.26 -4.67 30.02
CA VAL A 190 -20.70 -4.45 30.05
C VAL A 190 -21.28 -5.30 31.16
N ALA A 191 -21.88 -4.67 32.16
CA ALA A 191 -22.58 -5.39 33.22
C ALA A 191 -23.83 -6.08 32.67
N TYR A 192 -24.19 -7.22 33.26
CA TYR A 192 -25.45 -7.90 32.96
C TYR A 192 -26.62 -6.97 33.31
N GLY A 193 -27.55 -6.76 32.37
CA GLY A 193 -28.67 -5.83 32.51
C GLY A 193 -28.36 -4.37 32.17
N ALA A 194 -27.14 -4.06 31.70
CA ALA A 194 -26.72 -2.72 31.28
C ALA A 194 -26.56 -2.60 29.75
N GLU A 195 -27.16 -3.50 28.97
CA GLU A 195 -27.02 -3.59 27.52
C GLU A 195 -27.57 -2.33 26.83
N ASP A 196 -28.77 -1.90 27.21
CA ASP A 196 -29.42 -0.72 26.64
C ASP A 196 -28.64 0.56 26.94
N GLU A 197 -28.17 0.71 28.18
CA GLU A 197 -27.35 1.85 28.59
C GLU A 197 -26.04 1.90 27.81
N TYR A 198 -25.35 0.76 27.68
CA TYR A 198 -24.13 0.66 26.90
C TYR A 198 -24.37 0.99 25.42
N LEU A 199 -25.42 0.46 24.81
CA LEU A 199 -25.74 0.70 23.39
C LEU A 199 -26.08 2.17 23.14
N LEU A 200 -26.81 2.82 24.05
CA LEU A 200 -27.09 4.26 23.99
C LEU A 200 -25.81 5.08 24.09
N GLN A 201 -24.92 4.75 25.04
CA GLN A 201 -23.64 5.44 25.20
C GLN A 201 -22.75 5.25 23.97
N ALA A 202 -22.64 4.02 23.46
CA ALA A 202 -21.87 3.70 22.27
C ALA A 202 -22.41 4.39 21.01
N ALA A 203 -23.73 4.59 20.92
CA ALA A 203 -24.35 5.34 19.83
C ALA A 203 -24.06 6.85 19.90
N GLN A 204 -23.87 7.40 21.11
CA GLN A 204 -23.64 8.83 21.33
C GLN A 204 -22.16 9.22 21.29
N GLN A 205 -21.25 8.27 21.54
CA GLN A 205 -19.81 8.53 21.53
C GLN A 205 -19.29 8.87 20.13
N GLU A 206 -18.73 10.07 19.95
CA GLU A 206 -17.91 10.45 18.79
C GLU A 206 -16.48 9.89 18.92
N SER A 207 -16.36 8.57 19.10
CA SER A 207 -15.05 7.91 19.07
C SER A 207 -14.63 7.58 17.63
N ALA A 208 -13.32 7.43 17.41
CA ALA A 208 -12.83 6.87 16.17
C ALA A 208 -13.40 5.45 15.98
N VAL A 209 -14.04 5.22 14.84
CA VAL A 209 -14.62 3.92 14.47
C VAL A 209 -13.49 2.91 14.33
N ALA A 210 -13.51 1.86 15.16
CA ALA A 210 -12.52 0.79 15.12
C ALA A 210 -12.64 -0.04 13.83
N ASP A 211 -11.60 -0.76 13.45
CA ASP A 211 -11.69 -1.70 12.34
C ASP A 211 -12.52 -2.93 12.75
N TYR A 212 -12.26 -3.47 13.95
CA TYR A 212 -13.00 -4.60 14.50
C TYR A 212 -13.53 -4.27 15.90
N LEU A 213 -14.79 -4.65 16.13
CA LEU A 213 -15.37 -4.78 17.46
C LEU A 213 -15.49 -6.26 17.79
N VAL A 214 -14.80 -6.69 18.85
CA VAL A 214 -14.82 -8.06 19.34
C VAL A 214 -15.60 -8.08 20.64
N VAL A 215 -16.74 -8.75 20.68
CA VAL A 215 -17.49 -8.99 21.92
C VAL A 215 -17.21 -10.39 22.45
N VAL A 216 -16.87 -10.52 23.72
CA VAL A 216 -16.50 -11.77 24.37
C VAL A 216 -17.52 -12.12 25.45
N PHE A 217 -18.17 -13.28 25.28
CA PHE A 217 -19.05 -13.86 26.29
C PHE A 217 -18.40 -15.08 26.93
N SER A 218 -18.64 -15.28 28.23
CA SER A 218 -18.25 -16.52 28.88
C SER A 218 -19.26 -17.63 28.59
N MET A 219 -18.82 -18.77 28.08
CA MET A 219 -19.68 -19.93 27.86
C MET A 219 -20.25 -20.51 29.18
N ALA A 220 -19.65 -20.15 30.32
CA ALA A 220 -20.15 -20.52 31.64
C ALA A 220 -21.51 -19.88 31.94
N ALA A 221 -21.79 -18.69 31.38
CA ALA A 221 -23.08 -18.02 31.47
C ALA A 221 -24.18 -18.80 30.74
N THR A 222 -25.42 -18.54 31.12
CA THR A 222 -26.59 -19.10 30.45
C THR A 222 -26.96 -18.17 29.29
N PRO A 223 -27.01 -18.67 28.03
CA PRO A 223 -27.36 -17.84 26.90
C PRO A 223 -28.83 -17.43 27.00
N GLU A 224 -29.10 -16.14 26.80
CA GLU A 224 -30.42 -15.55 26.96
C GLU A 224 -30.69 -14.57 25.82
N GLU A 225 -31.89 -14.64 25.24
CA GLU A 225 -32.26 -13.80 24.10
C GLU A 225 -32.44 -12.32 24.48
N GLU A 226 -32.98 -12.09 25.67
CA GLU A 226 -33.27 -10.75 26.22
C GLU A 226 -32.00 -9.94 26.49
N ASN A 227 -30.85 -10.61 26.66
CA ASN A 227 -29.59 -9.98 27.05
C ASN A 227 -28.52 -10.14 25.97
N HIS A 228 -28.06 -11.37 25.73
CA HIS A 228 -26.93 -11.64 24.84
C HIS A 228 -27.25 -11.34 23.38
N ALA A 229 -28.41 -11.80 22.89
CA ALA A 229 -28.81 -11.53 21.52
C ALA A 229 -29.18 -10.06 21.31
N VAL A 230 -29.80 -9.40 22.29
CA VAL A 230 -30.06 -7.95 22.24
C VAL A 230 -28.76 -7.17 22.09
N LEU A 231 -27.75 -7.44 22.92
CA LEU A 231 -26.46 -6.75 22.82
C LEU A 231 -25.80 -6.97 21.45
N VAL A 232 -25.73 -8.21 20.96
CA VAL A 232 -25.10 -8.51 19.66
C VAL A 232 -25.85 -7.84 18.51
N ARG A 233 -27.19 -7.88 18.51
CA ARG A 233 -28.01 -7.19 17.50
C ARG A 233 -27.82 -5.68 17.53
N GLY A 234 -27.77 -5.08 18.72
CA GLY A 234 -27.50 -3.66 18.90
C GLY A 234 -26.12 -3.25 18.39
N LEU A 235 -25.09 -4.02 18.74
CA LEU A 235 -23.72 -3.80 18.25
C LEU A 235 -23.63 -3.94 16.73
N ALA A 236 -24.30 -4.95 16.15
CA ALA A 236 -24.36 -5.14 14.71
C ALA A 236 -25.03 -3.95 14.00
N ALA A 237 -26.11 -3.41 14.56
CA ALA A 237 -26.76 -2.21 14.03
C ALA A 237 -25.82 -0.99 14.06
N LEU A 238 -25.06 -0.80 15.14
CA LEU A 238 -24.07 0.29 15.24
C LEU A 238 -22.92 0.13 14.25
N VAL A 239 -22.50 -1.11 13.97
CA VAL A 239 -21.50 -1.43 12.94
C VAL A 239 -22.03 -1.12 11.55
N GLN A 240 -23.26 -1.54 11.22
CA GLN A 240 -23.91 -1.24 9.94
C GLN A 240 -24.11 0.27 9.71
N GLN A 241 -24.35 1.03 10.76
CA GLN A 241 -24.43 2.50 10.72
C GLN A 241 -23.05 3.18 10.68
N GLY A 242 -21.95 2.42 10.75
CA GLY A 242 -20.59 2.94 10.75
C GLY A 242 -20.20 3.74 11.99
N ARG A 243 -20.84 3.47 13.15
CA ARG A 243 -20.64 4.23 14.40
C ARG A 243 -19.73 3.55 15.41
N ALA A 244 -19.64 2.21 15.41
CA ALA A 244 -18.85 1.46 16.39
C ALA A 244 -17.57 0.85 15.81
N ALA A 245 -17.72 0.04 14.77
CA ALA A 245 -16.61 -0.57 14.04
C ALA A 245 -17.04 -0.90 12.60
N HIS A 246 -16.12 -1.40 11.77
CA HIS A 246 -16.46 -1.95 10.45
C HIS A 246 -16.97 -3.37 10.51
N HIS A 247 -16.40 -4.18 11.41
CA HIS A 247 -16.77 -5.57 11.55
C HIS A 247 -17.06 -5.90 13.01
N LEU A 248 -18.04 -6.78 13.21
CA LEU A 248 -18.36 -7.37 14.51
C LEU A 248 -17.86 -8.82 14.52
N LEU A 249 -17.14 -9.18 15.57
CA LEU A 249 -16.77 -10.55 15.88
C LEU A 249 -17.34 -10.92 17.25
N VAL A 250 -17.97 -12.08 17.33
CA VAL A 250 -18.52 -12.62 18.58
C VAL A 250 -17.65 -13.80 19.00
N LEU A 251 -17.06 -13.72 20.18
CA LEU A 251 -16.24 -14.76 20.77
C LEU A 251 -16.95 -15.39 21.98
N LEU A 252 -16.85 -16.71 22.08
CA LEU A 252 -17.30 -17.48 23.24
C LEU A 252 -16.10 -18.09 23.93
N ASP A 253 -15.81 -17.63 25.15
CA ASP A 253 -14.74 -18.13 25.99
C ASP A 253 -15.20 -19.38 26.76
N GLU A 254 -14.64 -20.53 26.37
CA GLU A 254 -14.96 -21.83 26.94
C GLU A 254 -14.19 -22.14 28.22
N SER A 255 -13.14 -21.40 28.52
CA SER A 255 -12.14 -21.73 29.55
C SER A 255 -12.78 -22.03 30.91
N ALA A 256 -13.61 -21.11 31.42
CA ALA A 256 -14.29 -21.26 32.70
C ALA A 256 -15.28 -22.43 32.72
N TYR A 257 -15.95 -22.71 31.59
CA TYR A 257 -16.92 -23.80 31.51
C TYR A 257 -16.24 -25.17 31.39
N ALA A 258 -15.16 -25.25 30.60
CA ALA A 258 -14.32 -26.43 30.47
C ALA A 258 -13.69 -26.82 31.82
N GLN A 259 -13.16 -25.85 32.57
CA GLN A 259 -12.62 -26.08 33.91
C GLN A 259 -13.67 -26.64 34.88
N ARG A 260 -14.91 -26.12 34.83
CA ARG A 260 -16.03 -26.63 35.66
C ARG A 260 -16.39 -28.08 35.28
N LEU A 261 -16.50 -28.36 33.98
CA LEU A 261 -16.89 -29.67 33.47
C LEU A 261 -15.79 -30.74 33.61
N ALA A 262 -14.52 -30.36 33.77
CA ALA A 262 -13.38 -31.28 33.85
C ALA A 262 -13.52 -32.39 34.93
N ARG A 263 -14.38 -32.17 35.93
CA ARG A 263 -14.62 -33.11 37.04
C ARG A 263 -15.93 -33.90 36.91
N GLU A 264 -16.67 -33.73 35.82
CA GLU A 264 -18.03 -34.28 35.67
C GLU A 264 -18.09 -35.33 34.55
N ALA A 265 -18.82 -36.42 34.78
CA ALA A 265 -19.10 -37.41 33.73
C ALA A 265 -19.96 -36.78 32.62
N GLY A 266 -19.61 -37.02 31.36
CA GLY A 266 -20.33 -36.48 30.19
C GLY A 266 -19.95 -35.05 29.79
N ALA A 267 -18.78 -34.56 30.23
CA ALA A 267 -18.26 -33.22 29.92
C ALA A 267 -18.37 -32.84 28.43
N ALA A 268 -17.97 -33.73 27.52
CA ALA A 268 -18.00 -33.47 26.08
C ALA A 268 -19.43 -33.25 25.56
N THR A 269 -20.39 -34.07 25.99
CA THR A 269 -21.80 -33.93 25.60
C THR A 269 -22.39 -32.62 26.11
N ARG A 270 -22.10 -32.23 27.36
CA ARG A 270 -22.58 -30.97 27.92
C ARG A 270 -21.94 -29.75 27.24
N MET A 271 -20.65 -29.84 26.90
CA MET A 271 -19.97 -28.81 26.12
C MET A 271 -20.65 -28.61 24.75
N ALA A 272 -20.92 -29.71 24.03
CA ALA A 272 -21.62 -29.67 22.74
C ALA A 272 -23.03 -29.07 22.86
N GLN A 273 -23.81 -29.48 23.88
CA GLN A 273 -25.14 -28.91 24.16
C GLN A 273 -25.06 -27.41 24.48
N ARG A 274 -24.05 -26.97 25.24
CA ARG A 274 -23.86 -25.56 25.57
C ARG A 274 -23.51 -24.75 24.33
N ARG A 275 -22.61 -25.23 23.48
CA ARG A 275 -22.29 -24.62 22.17
C ARG A 275 -23.53 -24.48 21.30
N GLN A 276 -24.36 -25.54 21.23
CA GLN A 276 -25.60 -25.49 20.46
C GLN A 276 -26.56 -24.41 20.97
N ALA A 277 -26.77 -24.33 22.29
CA ALA A 277 -27.64 -23.30 22.88
C ALA A 277 -27.15 -21.87 22.57
N TRP A 278 -25.84 -21.63 22.63
CA TRP A 278 -25.25 -20.34 22.24
C TRP A 278 -25.42 -20.06 20.74
N ASN A 279 -25.19 -21.03 19.88
CA ASN A 279 -25.37 -20.89 18.43
C ASN A 279 -26.83 -20.61 18.04
N GLU A 280 -27.78 -21.16 18.80
CA GLU A 280 -29.22 -20.91 18.58
C GLU A 280 -29.59 -19.46 18.90
N ILE A 281 -29.12 -18.92 20.04
CA ILE A 281 -29.40 -17.54 20.45
C ILE A 281 -28.65 -16.51 19.59
N LEU A 282 -27.43 -16.84 19.13
CA LEU A 282 -26.58 -15.99 18.30
C LEU A 282 -26.72 -16.27 16.80
N ARG A 283 -27.83 -16.87 16.38
CA ARG A 283 -28.09 -17.21 14.97
C ARG A 283 -27.95 -15.97 14.08
N GLY A 284 -27.14 -16.09 13.03
CA GLY A 284 -26.84 -15.00 12.10
C GLY A 284 -25.55 -14.22 12.41
N HIS A 285 -24.90 -14.48 13.54
CA HIS A 285 -23.63 -13.82 13.92
C HIS A 285 -22.44 -14.80 14.06
N GLU A 286 -22.64 -16.10 13.80
CA GLU A 286 -21.63 -17.18 13.78
C GLU A 286 -20.51 -16.98 14.82
N PRO A 287 -20.77 -17.27 16.11
CA PRO A 287 -19.79 -17.03 17.15
C PRO A 287 -18.58 -17.97 17.02
N VAL A 288 -17.38 -17.45 17.28
CA VAL A 288 -16.14 -18.23 17.33
C VAL A 288 -15.91 -18.69 18.77
N THR A 289 -15.88 -19.99 18.98
CA THR A 289 -15.61 -20.61 20.28
C THR A 289 -14.11 -20.78 20.49
N LEU A 290 -13.60 -20.30 21.62
CA LEU A 290 -12.18 -20.34 21.96
C LEU A 290 -11.99 -20.75 23.42
N ASP A 291 -10.97 -21.56 23.69
CA ASP A 291 -10.49 -21.76 25.05
C ASP A 291 -9.28 -20.84 25.31
N LEU A 292 -9.53 -19.69 25.95
CA LEU A 292 -8.49 -18.71 26.25
C LEU A 292 -7.52 -19.16 27.36
N ALA A 293 -7.76 -20.31 27.98
CA ALA A 293 -6.88 -20.91 28.98
C ALA A 293 -6.13 -22.15 28.46
N ALA A 294 -6.33 -22.54 27.19
CA ALA A 294 -5.63 -23.68 26.59
C ALA A 294 -4.10 -23.43 26.51
N ALA A 295 -3.33 -24.51 26.42
CA ALA A 295 -1.88 -24.41 26.22
C ALA A 295 -1.49 -24.30 24.73
N ASP A 296 -2.40 -24.71 23.83
CA ASP A 296 -2.24 -24.65 22.37
C ASP A 296 -3.41 -23.87 21.78
N PHE A 297 -3.08 -22.87 20.97
CA PHE A 297 -4.04 -21.97 20.35
C PHE A 297 -4.12 -22.12 18.83
N THR A 298 -3.47 -23.14 18.25
CA THR A 298 -3.47 -23.36 16.79
C THR A 298 -4.90 -23.49 16.24
N ALA A 299 -5.75 -24.26 16.92
CA ALA A 299 -7.16 -24.40 16.54
C ALA A 299 -7.96 -23.10 16.70
N ALA A 300 -7.58 -22.25 17.67
CA ALA A 300 -8.19 -20.94 17.88
C ALA A 300 -7.82 -19.97 16.76
N ASP A 301 -6.56 -19.98 16.32
CA ASP A 301 -6.07 -19.21 15.17
C ASP A 301 -6.77 -19.61 13.88
N GLU A 302 -6.87 -20.91 13.60
CA GLU A 302 -7.56 -21.42 12.41
C GLU A 302 -9.04 -21.02 12.38
N ALA A 303 -9.73 -21.13 13.52
CA ALA A 303 -11.15 -20.75 13.62
C ALA A 303 -11.35 -19.24 13.41
N LEU A 304 -10.47 -18.41 13.98
CA LEU A 304 -10.53 -16.96 13.83
C LEU A 304 -10.18 -16.51 12.40
N GLN A 305 -9.18 -17.13 11.78
CA GLN A 305 -8.82 -16.91 10.36
C GLN A 305 -9.98 -17.29 9.43
N ALA A 306 -10.60 -18.45 9.64
CA ALA A 306 -11.74 -18.89 8.86
C ALA A 306 -12.88 -17.87 8.93
N GLN A 307 -13.19 -17.34 10.11
CA GLN A 307 -14.26 -16.38 10.28
C GLN A 307 -13.97 -15.02 9.63
N LEU A 308 -12.74 -14.52 9.78
CA LEU A 308 -12.31 -13.28 9.13
C LEU A 308 -12.33 -13.37 7.61
N SER A 309 -11.94 -14.53 7.05
CA SER A 309 -11.98 -14.76 5.60
C SER A 309 -13.42 -14.81 5.05
N ARG A 310 -14.38 -15.33 5.82
CA ARG A 310 -15.82 -15.32 5.44
C ARG A 310 -16.39 -13.92 5.41
N ASN A 311 -16.12 -13.11 6.44
CA ASN A 311 -16.55 -11.71 6.48
C ASN A 311 -16.00 -10.93 5.28
N THR A 312 -14.75 -11.19 4.90
CA THR A 312 -14.12 -10.58 3.70
C THR A 312 -14.78 -11.04 2.40
N ASN A 313 -15.19 -12.31 2.29
CA ASN A 313 -15.79 -12.86 1.06
C ASN A 313 -17.26 -12.46 0.87
N LEU A 314 -18.03 -12.31 1.95
CA LEU A 314 -19.42 -11.85 1.90
C LEU A 314 -19.52 -10.43 1.31
N GLU A 315 -18.54 -9.57 1.59
CA GLU A 315 -18.47 -8.20 1.05
C GLU A 315 -18.06 -8.12 -0.42
N LEU A 316 -17.37 -9.14 -0.95
CA LEU A 316 -17.05 -9.21 -2.38
C LEU A 316 -18.22 -9.70 -3.24
N SER A 317 -19.25 -10.28 -2.61
CA SER A 317 -20.43 -10.85 -3.29
C SER A 317 -21.69 -9.97 -3.21
N SER A 318 -21.66 -8.90 -2.41
CA SER A 318 -22.74 -7.93 -2.22
C SER A 318 -22.49 -6.63 -2.99
#